data_AF-A0A9D4VYW5-F1
#
_entry.id   AF-A0A9D4VYW5-F1
#
_cell.length_a   1.000
_cell.length_b   1.000
_cell.length_c   1.000
_cell.angle_alpha   90.00
_cell.angle_beta   90.00
_cell.angle_gamma   90.00
#
_symmetry.space_group_name_H-M   'P 1'
#
loop_
_entity.id
_entity.type
_entity.pdbx_description
1 polymer ?
#
loop_
_entity_poly.entity_id
_entity_poly.type
_entity_poly.pdbx_seq_one_letter_code
_entity_poly.pdbx_strand_id
1 'polypeptide(L)'
;MAFQQPGAESKTIPLKILVDKQRNKVVFVETTKDFVDTLFSFLSLPLATIVRLLETNNNGKQQSESSPFLENIKNLYQSVQNLDSDDVWNNPVCKQILLRPRNPCESLCMKLFMDIEETELSTKFFVCDSCNKFTTFPNIRCTCGKSPNKKPRNLDIQTRKSAQDGVFVRDKGSMFLISDDLKVVSSSMLSSLEMLIKLGCSDLTQLEEITHNIGKHEILNLLKYTLISDEPLTNTILASSSKNKDIPPNQFASTVRVTPLANDITRKIDVKVMQSKSQKNIIYAETNGDFVDFIFSFLTMPLGSIVKRLGVNSFSGCVGNLYESMMSFDPTSVLLNPGIVQQFRCPNYPLKIPHVFPLPTTYYYGMQDKGYYYEYRGLISKSRESINRPTSLISLDLDILKYGVVGFVKKDSLYGVGDDLKVKPFSANFCFSYLKELNLSLDDLEVKVISIGEVEALSLLGVCVTSNFTLTSGLKHFLNVPKQESTLT
;
A
#
# COMPACT_ATOMS: atom_id res chain seq x y z
N MET A 1 -44.07 -2.03 -12.75
CA MET A 1 -43.26 -0.79 -12.70
C MET A 1 -42.09 -1.04 -11.78
N ALA A 2 -40.90 -1.27 -12.36
CA ALA A 2 -39.68 -1.45 -11.60
C ALA A 2 -39.26 -0.08 -11.05
N PHE A 3 -39.18 0.06 -9.73
CA PHE A 3 -38.55 1.20 -9.09
C PHE A 3 -37.07 1.17 -9.43
N GLN A 4 -36.65 1.98 -10.41
CA GLN A 4 -35.25 2.37 -10.56
C GLN A 4 -34.83 3.05 -9.26
N GLN A 5 -33.81 2.50 -8.60
CA GLN A 5 -33.08 3.23 -7.58
C GLN A 5 -32.52 4.50 -8.23
N PRO A 6 -32.64 5.68 -7.60
CA PRO A 6 -32.02 6.89 -8.12
C PRO A 6 -30.51 6.65 -8.22
N GLY A 7 -29.96 6.79 -9.42
CA GLY A 7 -28.52 6.69 -9.65
C GLY A 7 -27.81 7.68 -8.74
N ALA A 8 -26.88 7.20 -7.92
CA ALA A 8 -26.04 8.09 -7.12
C ALA A 8 -25.27 9.00 -8.09
N GLU A 9 -25.50 10.31 -8.01
CA GLU A 9 -24.70 11.29 -8.76
C GLU A 9 -23.21 11.04 -8.47
N SER A 10 -22.41 10.89 -9.53
CA SER A 10 -20.97 10.72 -9.39
C SER A 10 -20.37 12.00 -8.80
N LYS A 11 -19.88 11.93 -7.57
CA LYS A 11 -19.13 13.03 -6.94
C LYS A 11 -17.93 13.39 -7.80
N THR A 12 -17.77 14.67 -8.10
CA THR A 12 -16.63 15.22 -8.84
C THR A 12 -16.07 16.43 -8.11
N ILE A 13 -14.78 16.73 -8.32
CA ILE A 13 -14.12 17.90 -7.77
C ILE A 13 -13.73 18.82 -8.93
N PRO A 14 -14.18 20.09 -8.96
CA PRO A 14 -13.77 21.04 -9.98
C PRO A 14 -12.32 21.48 -9.75
N LEU A 15 -11.50 21.40 -10.79
CA LEU A 15 -10.11 21.83 -10.79
C LEU A 15 -9.94 23.01 -11.75
N LYS A 16 -9.19 24.03 -11.33
CA LYS A 16 -8.67 25.07 -12.23
C LYS A 16 -7.27 24.68 -12.63
N ILE A 17 -7.01 24.58 -13.92
CA ILE A 17 -5.79 23.96 -14.43
C ILE A 17 -5.14 24.94 -15.38
N LEU A 18 -3.89 25.29 -15.10
CA LEU A 18 -3.09 26.08 -16.02
C LEU A 18 -2.29 25.13 -16.91
N VAL A 19 -2.48 25.24 -18.23
CA VAL A 19 -1.88 24.36 -19.23
C VAL A 19 -0.99 25.19 -20.15
N ASP A 20 0.20 24.68 -20.44
CA ASP A 20 1.05 25.15 -21.53
C ASP A 20 0.61 24.46 -22.83
N LYS A 21 -0.04 25.21 -23.73
CA LYS A 21 -0.56 24.66 -25.00
C LYS A 21 0.55 24.19 -25.92
N GLN A 22 1.69 24.87 -25.91
CA GLN A 22 2.79 24.57 -26.81
C GLN A 22 3.44 23.24 -26.44
N ARG A 23 3.61 22.99 -25.14
CA ARG A 23 4.18 21.75 -24.61
C ARG A 23 3.14 20.65 -24.40
N ASN A 24 1.85 20.99 -24.45
CA ASN A 24 0.72 20.13 -24.08
C ASN A 24 0.94 19.50 -22.68
N LYS A 25 1.23 20.36 -21.71
CA LYS A 25 1.62 19.98 -20.35
C LYS A 25 0.86 20.81 -19.32
N VAL A 26 0.44 20.17 -18.24
CA VAL A 26 -0.10 20.86 -17.06
C VAL A 26 1.05 21.59 -16.36
N VAL A 27 0.88 22.88 -16.12
CA VAL A 27 1.82 23.69 -15.35
C VAL A 27 1.54 23.50 -13.87
N PHE A 28 0.33 23.82 -13.45
CA PHE A 28 -0.18 23.53 -12.12
C PHE A 28 -1.71 23.48 -12.10
N VAL A 29 -2.24 22.88 -11.04
CA VAL A 29 -3.66 22.88 -10.70
C VAL A 29 -3.86 23.75 -9.46
N GLU A 30 -4.77 24.73 -9.56
CA GLU A 30 -5.30 25.44 -8.40
C GLU A 30 -6.61 24.78 -7.94
N THR A 31 -6.69 24.46 -6.64
CA THR A 31 -7.79 23.64 -6.11
C THR A 31 -8.01 23.86 -4.61
N THR A 32 -9.09 23.28 -4.09
CA THR A 32 -9.46 23.32 -2.68
C THR A 32 -8.81 22.18 -1.91
N LYS A 33 -8.99 22.19 -0.59
CA LYS A 33 -8.57 21.10 0.30
C LYS A 33 -9.10 19.73 -0.12
N ASP A 34 -10.27 19.66 -0.75
CA ASP A 34 -10.95 18.37 -0.98
C ASP A 34 -10.12 17.50 -1.93
N PHE A 35 -9.48 18.11 -2.93
CA PHE A 35 -8.57 17.42 -3.83
C PHE A 35 -7.22 17.14 -3.15
N VAL A 36 -6.68 18.11 -2.41
CA VAL A 36 -5.39 17.96 -1.69
C VAL A 36 -5.45 16.84 -0.64
N ASP A 37 -6.52 16.78 0.15
CA ASP A 37 -6.75 15.71 1.13
C ASP A 37 -6.88 14.36 0.42
N THR A 38 -7.53 14.32 -0.74
CA THR A 38 -7.64 13.10 -1.55
C THR A 38 -6.26 12.65 -2.05
N LEU A 39 -5.41 13.56 -2.52
CA LEU A 39 -4.03 13.23 -2.91
C LEU A 39 -3.21 12.73 -1.72
N PHE A 40 -3.18 13.48 -0.62
CA PHE A 40 -2.42 13.06 0.56
C PHE A 40 -2.90 11.72 1.13
N SER A 41 -4.17 11.37 0.96
CA SER A 41 -4.70 10.05 1.34
C SER A 41 -3.97 8.89 0.64
N PHE A 42 -3.34 9.09 -0.52
CA PHE A 42 -2.57 8.05 -1.20
C PHE A 42 -1.44 7.52 -0.31
N LEU A 43 -0.83 8.37 0.51
CA LEU A 43 0.23 7.97 1.46
C LEU A 43 -0.25 6.95 2.50
N SER A 44 -1.56 6.88 2.76
CA SER A 44 -2.15 5.92 3.69
C SER A 44 -2.43 4.54 3.09
N LEU A 45 -2.41 4.41 1.76
CA LEU A 45 -2.88 3.20 1.08
C LEU A 45 -1.87 2.06 1.18
N PRO A 46 -2.27 0.89 1.71
CA PRO A 46 -1.48 -0.33 1.59
C PRO A 46 -1.26 -0.75 0.12
N LEU A 47 -0.14 -1.40 -0.17
CA LEU A 47 0.17 -1.84 -1.54
C LEU A 47 -0.88 -2.77 -2.17
N ALA A 48 -1.44 -3.72 -1.41
CA ALA A 48 -2.53 -4.56 -1.91
C ALA A 48 -3.82 -3.78 -2.17
N THR A 49 -4.08 -2.72 -1.39
CA THR A 49 -5.22 -1.82 -1.67
C THR A 49 -5.03 -1.12 -3.01
N ILE A 50 -3.82 -0.64 -3.31
CA ILE A 50 -3.50 -0.01 -4.60
C ILE A 50 -3.72 -0.98 -5.75
N VAL A 51 -3.16 -2.19 -5.70
CA VAL A 51 -3.37 -3.21 -6.76
C VAL A 51 -4.85 -3.45 -7.00
N ARG A 52 -5.62 -3.68 -5.93
CA ARG A 52 -7.05 -3.91 -6.03
C ARG A 52 -7.80 -2.73 -6.65
N LEU A 53 -7.50 -1.50 -6.24
CA LEU A 53 -8.13 -0.29 -6.79
C LEU A 53 -7.83 -0.12 -8.29
N LEU A 54 -6.59 -0.38 -8.70
CA LEU A 54 -6.18 -0.26 -10.10
C LEU A 54 -6.73 -1.39 -10.97
N GLU A 55 -6.87 -2.62 -10.46
CA GLU A 55 -7.50 -3.72 -11.19
C GLU A 55 -8.98 -3.47 -11.46
N THR A 56 -9.72 -2.95 -10.47
CA THR A 56 -11.15 -2.60 -10.64
C THR A 56 -11.35 -1.46 -11.65
N ASN A 57 -10.38 -0.56 -11.81
CA ASN A 57 -10.49 0.58 -12.73
C ASN A 57 -10.32 0.20 -14.21
N ASN A 58 -9.61 -0.90 -14.49
CA ASN A 58 -9.29 -1.37 -15.82
C ASN A 58 -10.46 -2.20 -16.40
N ASN A 59 -11.52 -1.54 -16.85
CA ASN A 59 -12.67 -2.12 -17.58
C ASN A 59 -12.26 -2.75 -18.94
N GLY A 60 -11.40 -3.78 -18.94
CA GLY A 60 -10.99 -4.54 -20.13
C GLY A 60 -10.05 -3.83 -21.10
N LYS A 61 -9.73 -2.55 -20.90
CA LYS A 61 -8.72 -1.84 -21.72
C LYS A 61 -7.34 -2.05 -21.12
N GLN A 62 -6.56 -2.95 -21.71
CA GLN A 62 -5.14 -3.09 -21.41
C GLN A 62 -4.42 -1.79 -21.84
N GLN A 63 -4.13 -0.91 -20.89
CA GLN A 63 -3.16 0.15 -21.13
C GLN A 63 -1.76 -0.39 -20.81
N SER A 64 -0.92 -0.41 -21.84
CA SER A 64 0.40 -1.06 -21.94
C SER A 64 1.51 -0.45 -21.06
N GLU A 65 1.19 0.41 -20.10
CA GLU A 65 2.18 1.06 -19.25
C GLU A 65 2.30 0.30 -17.92
N SER A 66 3.15 -0.73 -17.92
CA SER A 66 3.57 -1.48 -16.74
C SER A 66 4.88 -0.92 -16.21
N SER A 67 4.92 -0.53 -14.94
CA SER A 67 6.18 -0.27 -14.22
C SER A 67 6.63 -1.52 -13.46
N PRO A 68 7.94 -1.64 -13.18
CA PRO A 68 8.44 -2.77 -12.40
C PRO A 68 7.79 -2.92 -11.03
N PHE A 69 7.55 -1.79 -10.36
CA PHE A 69 6.83 -1.75 -9.10
C PHE A 69 5.44 -2.38 -9.17
N LEU A 70 4.62 -1.96 -10.14
CA LEU A 70 3.25 -2.47 -10.26
C LEU A 70 3.26 -3.96 -10.61
N GLU A 71 4.24 -4.43 -11.38
CA GLU A 71 4.38 -5.83 -11.76
C GLU A 71 4.74 -6.72 -10.56
N ASN A 72 5.75 -6.36 -9.77
CA ASN A 72 6.16 -7.13 -8.58
C ASN A 72 5.06 -7.23 -7.53
N ILE A 73 4.42 -6.11 -7.19
CA ILE A 73 3.35 -6.11 -6.19
C ILE A 73 2.14 -6.88 -6.71
N LYS A 74 1.83 -6.79 -8.01
CA LYS A 74 0.80 -7.61 -8.64
C LYS A 74 1.13 -9.10 -8.58
N ASN A 75 2.39 -9.49 -8.82
CA ASN A 75 2.84 -10.87 -8.69
C ASN A 75 2.68 -11.41 -7.26
N LEU A 76 3.05 -10.63 -6.25
CA LEU A 76 2.82 -10.98 -4.84
C LEU A 76 1.32 -11.13 -4.55
N TYR A 77 0.51 -10.15 -4.97
CA TYR A 77 -0.94 -10.17 -4.76
C TYR A 77 -1.59 -11.37 -5.43
N GLN A 78 -1.23 -11.68 -6.67
CA GLN A 78 -1.70 -12.86 -7.41
C GLN A 78 -1.22 -14.16 -6.78
N SER A 79 -0.01 -14.20 -6.21
CA SER A 79 0.46 -15.37 -5.46
C SER A 79 -0.47 -15.66 -4.28
N VAL A 80 -0.86 -14.63 -3.51
CA VAL A 80 -1.85 -14.76 -2.43
C VAL A 80 -3.21 -15.23 -2.96
N GLN A 81 -3.67 -14.71 -4.10
CA GLN A 81 -4.93 -15.14 -4.72
C GLN A 81 -4.91 -16.63 -5.09
N ASN A 82 -3.82 -17.10 -5.68
CA ASN A 82 -3.69 -18.45 -6.23
C ASN A 82 -3.32 -19.53 -5.18
N LEU A 83 -2.89 -19.12 -3.98
CA LEU A 83 -2.68 -20.02 -2.85
C LEU A 83 -4.03 -20.42 -2.24
N ASP A 84 -4.68 -21.42 -2.85
CA ASP A 84 -6.03 -21.88 -2.48
C ASP A 84 -6.07 -23.03 -1.46
N SER A 85 -4.96 -23.73 -1.26
CA SER A 85 -4.90 -24.78 -0.25
C SER A 85 -4.94 -24.19 1.16
N ASP A 86 -5.95 -24.58 1.95
CA ASP A 86 -6.03 -24.23 3.37
C ASP A 86 -4.81 -24.73 4.15
N ASP A 87 -4.07 -25.71 3.63
CA ASP A 87 -2.85 -26.22 4.24
C ASP A 87 -1.65 -25.29 4.15
N VAL A 88 -1.73 -24.20 3.38
CA VAL A 88 -0.67 -23.18 3.32
C VAL A 88 -0.78 -22.18 4.46
N TRP A 89 -2.00 -21.86 4.88
CA TRP A 89 -2.28 -20.73 5.75
C TRP A 89 -2.29 -21.16 7.22
N ASN A 90 -1.73 -20.31 8.09
CA ASN A 90 -1.88 -20.50 9.54
C ASN A 90 -3.33 -20.32 9.99
N ASN A 91 -4.06 -19.43 9.31
CA ASN A 91 -5.47 -19.19 9.50
C ASN A 91 -6.13 -18.82 8.16
N PRO A 92 -7.35 -19.30 7.84
CA PRO A 92 -8.05 -18.92 6.62
C PRO A 92 -8.23 -17.40 6.42
N VAL A 93 -8.19 -16.61 7.51
CA VAL A 93 -8.28 -15.14 7.45
C VAL A 93 -6.98 -14.48 6.96
N CYS A 94 -5.83 -15.13 7.07
CA CYS A 94 -4.54 -14.58 6.61
C CYS A 94 -4.58 -14.18 5.13
N LYS A 95 -5.20 -15.03 4.28
CA LYS A 95 -5.42 -14.72 2.86
C LYS A 95 -6.27 -13.46 2.68
N GLN A 96 -7.38 -13.33 3.42
CA GLN A 96 -8.26 -12.16 3.33
C GLN A 96 -7.56 -10.88 3.78
N ILE A 97 -6.72 -10.97 4.81
CA ILE A 97 -5.92 -9.86 5.31
C ILE A 97 -4.95 -9.36 4.24
N LEU A 98 -4.22 -10.26 3.58
CA LEU A 98 -3.23 -9.88 2.56
C LEU A 98 -3.89 -9.32 1.30
N LEU A 99 -5.07 -9.83 0.93
CA LEU A 99 -5.84 -9.32 -0.22
C LEU A 99 -6.59 -8.01 0.08
N ARG A 100 -6.95 -7.78 1.34
CA ARG A 100 -7.69 -6.59 1.78
C ARG A 100 -7.14 -6.08 3.13
N PRO A 101 -5.90 -5.59 3.14
CA PRO A 101 -5.31 -5.05 4.36
C PRO A 101 -6.10 -3.83 4.81
N ARG A 102 -6.18 -3.64 6.12
CA ARG A 102 -6.83 -2.46 6.69
C ARG A 102 -5.93 -1.25 6.51
N ASN A 103 -6.48 -0.15 6.00
CA ASN A 103 -5.82 1.14 6.00
C ASN A 103 -5.71 1.67 7.45
N PRO A 104 -4.51 1.93 8.00
CA PRO A 104 -4.36 2.49 9.35
C PRO A 104 -5.08 3.83 9.56
N CYS A 105 -5.24 4.61 8.47
CA CYS A 105 -5.88 5.90 8.46
C CYS A 105 -7.34 5.85 7.97
N GLU A 106 -7.96 4.66 7.87
CA GLU A 106 -9.33 4.44 7.38
C GLU A 106 -10.34 5.45 7.98
N SER A 107 -10.25 5.72 9.28
CA SER A 107 -11.16 6.65 9.97
C SER A 107 -11.09 8.10 9.47
N LEU A 108 -9.92 8.52 8.99
CA LEU A 108 -9.69 9.83 8.41
C LEU A 108 -10.14 9.82 6.95
N CYS A 109 -9.75 8.78 6.19
CA CYS A 109 -10.11 8.62 4.78
C CYS A 109 -11.63 8.56 4.56
N MET A 110 -12.39 7.97 5.48
CA MET A 110 -13.87 7.97 5.41
C MET A 110 -14.52 9.36 5.48
N LYS A 111 -13.76 10.40 5.90
CA LYS A 111 -14.21 11.80 5.96
C LYS A 111 -13.81 12.59 4.71
N LEU A 112 -13.09 11.98 3.77
CA LEU A 112 -12.73 12.61 2.51
C LEU A 112 -13.98 12.94 1.69
N PHE A 113 -13.90 14.02 0.92
CA PHE A 113 -14.93 14.34 -0.06
C PHE A 113 -15.14 13.18 -1.04
N MET A 114 -14.02 12.63 -1.56
CA MET A 114 -13.97 11.46 -2.41
C MET A 114 -13.21 10.31 -1.73
N ASP A 115 -13.97 9.35 -1.21
CA ASP A 115 -13.42 8.07 -0.73
C ASP A 115 -13.19 7.13 -1.92
N ILE A 116 -11.92 6.80 -2.17
CA ILE A 116 -11.51 5.91 -3.26
C ILE A 116 -11.66 4.43 -2.90
N GLU A 117 -11.78 4.08 -1.62
CA GLU A 117 -11.92 2.69 -1.16
C GLU A 117 -13.40 2.25 -1.13
N GLU A 118 -13.73 1.19 -1.88
CA GLU A 118 -15.08 0.61 -1.84
C GLU A 118 -15.40 -0.04 -0.48
N THR A 119 -16.41 0.50 0.18
CA THR A 119 -16.64 0.34 1.63
C THR A 119 -17.47 -0.90 2.02
N GLU A 120 -17.71 -1.85 1.12
CA GLU A 120 -18.68 -2.93 1.35
C GLU A 120 -18.23 -4.03 2.32
N LEU A 121 -16.91 -4.22 2.51
CA LEU A 121 -16.38 -5.20 3.49
C LEU A 121 -15.78 -4.55 4.76
N SER A 122 -15.27 -3.32 4.70
CA SER A 122 -14.67 -2.63 5.86
C SER A 122 -15.69 -2.28 6.97
N THR A 123 -16.98 -2.44 6.68
CA THR A 123 -18.06 -1.93 7.53
C THR A 123 -18.77 -3.00 8.35
N LYS A 124 -18.44 -4.29 8.17
CA LYS A 124 -19.10 -5.39 8.89
C LYS A 124 -18.29 -5.77 10.12
N PHE A 125 -18.75 -5.28 11.26
CA PHE A 125 -18.24 -5.68 12.57
C PHE A 125 -18.91 -6.98 13.01
N PHE A 126 -18.13 -7.84 13.66
CA PHE A 126 -18.56 -9.06 14.31
C PHE A 126 -18.17 -8.96 15.78
N VAL A 127 -19.15 -8.96 16.69
CA VAL A 127 -18.93 -8.78 18.13
C VAL A 127 -19.19 -10.08 18.86
N CYS A 128 -18.31 -10.41 19.82
CA CYS A 128 -18.48 -11.56 20.70
C CYS A 128 -19.03 -11.12 22.07
N ASP A 129 -20.18 -11.68 22.41
CA ASP A 129 -20.94 -11.36 23.62
C ASP A 129 -20.25 -11.72 24.94
N SER A 130 -19.34 -12.70 24.90
CA SER A 130 -18.73 -13.22 26.13
C SER A 130 -17.40 -12.56 26.47
N CYS A 131 -16.78 -11.85 25.51
CA CYS A 131 -15.44 -11.28 25.68
C CYS A 131 -15.37 -9.79 25.34
N ASN A 132 -16.49 -9.14 24.94
CA ASN A 132 -16.52 -7.74 24.46
C ASN A 132 -15.42 -7.44 23.42
N LYS A 133 -15.13 -8.44 22.57
CA LYS A 133 -14.17 -8.30 21.47
C LYS A 133 -14.90 -8.18 20.14
N PHE A 134 -14.30 -7.47 19.21
CA PHE A 134 -14.81 -7.36 17.84
C PHE A 134 -13.79 -7.76 16.80
N THR A 135 -14.25 -8.22 15.64
CA THR A 135 -13.43 -8.39 14.45
C THR A 135 -14.18 -7.86 13.24
N THR A 136 -13.47 -7.52 12.17
CA THR A 136 -14.04 -7.16 10.87
C THR A 136 -14.06 -8.33 9.89
N PHE A 137 -13.45 -9.47 10.26
CA PHE A 137 -13.44 -10.67 9.43
C PHE A 137 -14.46 -11.69 9.93
N PRO A 138 -15.24 -12.30 9.03
CA PRO A 138 -16.20 -13.34 9.40
C PRO A 138 -15.47 -14.60 9.88
N ASN A 139 -16.22 -15.48 10.58
CA ASN A 139 -15.83 -16.86 10.87
C ASN A 139 -14.57 -17.07 11.73
N ILE A 140 -14.07 -16.03 12.40
CA ILE A 140 -13.01 -16.16 13.41
C ILE A 140 -13.61 -16.63 14.74
N ARG A 141 -12.92 -17.52 15.48
CA ARG A 141 -13.28 -17.81 16.88
C ARG A 141 -12.74 -16.72 17.82
N CYS A 142 -13.53 -16.18 18.76
CA CYS A 142 -12.97 -15.32 19.82
C CYS A 142 -12.00 -16.14 20.69
N THR A 143 -11.08 -15.46 21.37
CA THR A 143 -10.22 -16.05 22.41
C THR A 143 -10.99 -16.79 23.52
N CYS A 144 -12.28 -16.50 23.71
CA CYS A 144 -13.16 -17.23 24.64
C CYS A 144 -13.71 -18.56 24.05
N GLY A 145 -13.33 -18.93 22.83
CA GLY A 145 -13.78 -20.15 22.14
C GLY A 145 -15.11 -20.01 21.39
N LYS A 146 -15.87 -18.93 21.60
CA LYS A 146 -17.15 -18.67 20.92
C LYS A 146 -16.96 -17.86 19.64
N SER A 147 -17.80 -18.09 18.65
CA SER A 147 -17.84 -17.29 17.43
C SER A 147 -18.53 -15.93 17.67
N PRO A 148 -17.97 -14.80 17.18
CA PRO A 148 -18.62 -13.50 17.21
C PRO A 148 -19.77 -13.49 16.20
N ASN A 149 -20.98 -13.80 16.67
CA ASN A 149 -22.16 -13.96 15.82
C ASN A 149 -22.95 -12.66 15.63
N LYS A 150 -22.74 -11.65 16.49
CA LYS A 150 -23.48 -10.39 16.41
C LYS A 150 -22.88 -9.48 15.35
N LYS A 151 -23.74 -8.98 14.46
CA LYS A 151 -23.39 -8.02 13.41
C LYS A 151 -24.03 -6.66 13.71
N PRO A 152 -23.41 -5.82 14.56
CA PRO A 152 -24.00 -4.52 14.87
C PRO A 152 -24.07 -3.63 13.64
N ARG A 153 -25.06 -2.72 13.64
CA ARG A 153 -25.10 -1.61 12.69
C ARG A 153 -24.08 -0.56 13.13
N ASN A 154 -23.13 -0.27 12.25
CA ASN A 154 -22.15 0.80 12.48
C ASN A 154 -22.80 2.17 12.24
N LEU A 155 -22.87 2.99 13.31
CA LEU A 155 -23.42 4.34 13.25
C LEU A 155 -22.48 5.33 12.57
N ASP A 156 -21.18 5.07 12.59
CA ASP A 156 -20.17 5.96 11.99
C ASP A 156 -20.28 6.05 10.46
N ILE A 157 -21.03 5.13 9.83
CA ILE A 157 -21.33 5.14 8.39
C ILE A 157 -22.35 6.24 8.06
N GLN A 158 -23.27 6.54 8.98
CA GLN A 158 -24.32 7.55 8.77
C GLN A 158 -23.82 8.98 8.97
N THR A 159 -22.66 9.14 9.62
CA THR A 159 -21.97 10.41 9.84
C THR A 159 -20.82 10.65 8.86
N ARG A 160 -20.82 10.01 7.67
CA ARG A 160 -19.94 10.39 6.53
C ARG A 160 -20.29 11.77 5.97
N LYS A 161 -20.28 12.79 6.82
CA LYS A 161 -20.16 14.17 6.39
C LYS A 161 -18.68 14.41 6.14
N SER A 162 -18.37 15.03 5.00
CA SER A 162 -17.01 15.52 4.75
C SER A 162 -16.57 16.38 5.94
N ALA A 163 -15.29 16.30 6.30
CA ALA A 163 -14.76 17.14 7.36
C ALA A 163 -14.96 18.63 6.99
N GLN A 164 -15.62 19.40 7.86
CA GLN A 164 -15.83 20.84 7.63
C GLN A 164 -14.50 21.60 7.54
N ASP A 165 -13.51 21.21 8.37
CA ASP A 165 -12.20 21.86 8.45
C ASP A 165 -11.09 21.11 7.68
N GLY A 166 -11.44 20.22 6.76
CA GLY A 166 -10.49 19.35 6.05
C GLY A 166 -10.02 18.15 6.88
N VAL A 167 -9.43 17.15 6.21
CA VAL A 167 -9.02 15.88 6.80
C VAL A 167 -7.54 15.91 7.20
N PHE A 168 -6.67 16.37 6.29
CA PHE A 168 -5.22 16.43 6.49
C PHE A 168 -4.69 17.86 6.41
N VAL A 169 -5.26 18.70 5.54
CA VAL A 169 -4.99 20.15 5.51
C VAL A 169 -6.17 20.93 6.07
N ARG A 170 -5.89 22.04 6.77
CA ARG A 170 -6.93 22.85 7.42
C ARG A 170 -7.71 23.66 6.39
N ASP A 171 -9.04 23.63 6.48
CA ASP A 171 -9.90 24.54 5.72
C ASP A 171 -9.94 25.91 6.40
N LYS A 172 -9.27 26.89 5.81
CA LYS A 172 -9.47 28.30 6.13
C LYS A 172 -9.84 29.10 4.89
N GLY A 173 -10.56 28.47 3.95
CA GLY A 173 -10.82 29.06 2.63
C GLY A 173 -9.55 29.16 1.76
N SER A 174 -8.49 28.43 2.11
CA SER A 174 -7.23 28.43 1.39
C SER A 174 -7.34 27.58 0.12
N MET A 175 -6.86 28.13 -1.00
CA MET A 175 -6.58 27.36 -2.20
C MET A 175 -5.14 26.84 -2.17
N PHE A 176 -4.89 25.82 -2.98
CA PHE A 176 -3.60 25.15 -3.09
C PHE A 176 -3.19 25.10 -4.56
N LEU A 177 -1.89 25.21 -4.80
CA LEU A 177 -1.29 24.97 -6.11
C LEU A 177 -0.59 23.62 -6.08
N ILE A 178 -0.79 22.85 -7.14
CA ILE A 178 -0.22 21.51 -7.30
C ILE A 178 0.50 21.49 -8.65
N SER A 179 1.82 21.33 -8.66
CA SER A 179 2.57 21.15 -9.90
C SER A 179 2.28 19.78 -10.52
N ASP A 180 2.64 19.62 -11.79
CA ASP A 180 2.52 18.33 -12.49
C ASP A 180 3.18 17.18 -11.73
N ASP A 181 4.35 17.41 -11.13
CA ASP A 181 5.07 16.45 -10.28
C ASP A 181 4.48 16.29 -8.86
N LEU A 182 3.25 16.75 -8.64
CA LEU A 182 2.46 16.70 -7.41
C LEU A 182 3.06 17.37 -6.17
N LYS A 183 3.96 18.35 -6.33
CA LYS A 183 4.29 19.22 -5.21
C LYS A 183 3.11 20.13 -4.92
N VAL A 184 2.63 20.08 -3.69
CA VAL A 184 1.54 20.91 -3.17
C VAL A 184 2.13 22.07 -2.36
N VAL A 185 1.65 23.28 -2.64
CA VAL A 185 1.93 24.50 -1.87
C VAL A 185 0.67 25.32 -1.66
N SER A 186 0.65 26.20 -0.65
CA SER A 186 -0.46 27.15 -0.50
C SER A 186 -0.52 28.12 -1.68
N SER A 187 -1.73 28.34 -2.21
CA SER A 187 -1.92 29.27 -3.31
C SER A 187 -1.70 30.72 -2.87
N SER A 188 -0.88 31.42 -3.63
CA SER A 188 -0.70 32.86 -3.56
C SER A 188 -0.16 33.33 -4.91
N MET A 189 -0.32 34.63 -5.21
CA MET A 189 0.23 35.20 -6.45
C MET A 189 1.75 34.95 -6.57
N LEU A 190 2.49 35.08 -5.46
CA LEU A 190 3.93 34.83 -5.44
C LEU A 190 4.23 33.35 -5.68
N SER A 191 3.48 32.43 -5.06
CA SER A 191 3.63 30.98 -5.29
C SER A 191 3.42 30.61 -6.76
N SER A 192 2.37 31.17 -7.41
CA SER A 192 2.10 30.92 -8.83
C SER A 192 3.24 31.43 -9.72
N LEU A 193 3.74 32.64 -9.46
CA LEU A 193 4.88 33.21 -10.19
C LEU A 193 6.15 32.39 -10.00
N GLU A 194 6.45 31.95 -8.77
CA GLU A 194 7.59 31.08 -8.48
C GLU A 194 7.52 29.75 -9.23
N MET A 195 6.33 29.13 -9.33
CA MET A 195 6.14 27.90 -10.11
C MET A 195 6.37 28.14 -11.61
N LEU A 196 5.85 29.24 -12.16
CA LEU A 196 6.06 29.61 -13.57
C LEU A 196 7.55 29.82 -13.88
N ILE A 197 8.26 30.54 -13.00
CA ILE A 197 9.71 30.77 -13.13
C ILE A 197 10.47 29.43 -13.06
N LYS A 198 10.16 28.57 -12.09
CA LYS A 198 10.82 27.25 -11.94
C LYS A 198 10.61 26.33 -13.15
N LEU A 199 9.46 26.42 -13.80
CA LEU A 199 9.13 25.63 -15.00
C LEU A 199 9.68 26.25 -16.31
N GLY A 200 10.33 27.41 -16.22
CA GLY A 200 10.90 28.11 -17.37
C GLY A 200 9.84 28.66 -18.32
N CYS A 201 8.64 29.00 -17.81
CA CYS A 201 7.59 29.64 -18.59
C CYS A 201 7.92 31.14 -18.75
N SER A 202 8.56 31.49 -19.87
CA SER A 202 8.92 32.88 -20.19
C SER A 202 7.83 33.65 -20.94
N ASP A 203 6.96 32.96 -21.68
CA ASP A 203 5.88 33.54 -22.46
C ASP A 203 4.52 33.10 -21.89
N LEU A 204 3.84 34.04 -21.23
CA LEU A 204 2.53 33.80 -20.62
C LEU A 204 1.40 33.69 -21.65
N THR A 205 1.62 34.11 -22.90
CA THR A 205 0.57 34.07 -23.95
C THR A 205 0.23 32.65 -24.40
N GLN A 206 1.10 31.68 -24.10
CA GLN A 206 0.89 30.24 -24.41
C GLN A 206 0.15 29.49 -23.31
N LEU A 207 -0.11 30.15 -22.18
CA LEU A 207 -0.79 29.54 -21.03
C LEU A 207 -2.30 29.71 -21.15
N GLU A 208 -3.03 28.65 -20.84
CA GLU A 208 -4.48 28.65 -20.80
C GLU A 208 -4.98 28.07 -19.49
N GLU A 209 -5.94 28.78 -18.88
CA GLU A 209 -6.72 28.25 -17.77
C GLU A 209 -7.89 27.44 -18.32
N ILE A 210 -7.96 26.16 -17.95
CA ILE A 210 -9.10 25.30 -18.22
C ILE A 210 -9.72 24.86 -16.90
N THR A 211 -11.03 24.61 -16.90
CA THR A 211 -11.72 23.97 -15.78
C THR A 211 -12.01 22.52 -16.13
N HIS A 212 -11.71 21.60 -15.22
CA HIS A 212 -11.95 20.18 -15.41
C HIS A 212 -12.51 19.55 -14.13
N ASN A 213 -13.57 18.76 -14.25
CA ASN A 213 -14.16 18.05 -13.11
C ASN A 213 -13.53 16.66 -13.00
N ILE A 214 -12.81 16.40 -11.91
CA ILE A 214 -12.17 15.10 -11.69
C ILE A 214 -13.08 14.18 -10.87
N GLY A 215 -13.34 12.97 -11.38
CA GLY A 215 -14.12 11.93 -10.74
C GLY A 215 -13.25 10.82 -10.15
N LYS A 216 -13.90 9.78 -9.62
CA LYS A 216 -13.22 8.61 -9.03
C LYS A 216 -12.32 7.90 -10.05
N HIS A 217 -12.76 7.78 -11.31
CA HIS A 217 -11.99 7.11 -12.35
C HIS A 217 -10.67 7.82 -12.64
N GLU A 218 -10.72 9.15 -12.80
CA GLU A 218 -9.56 9.98 -13.03
C GLU A 218 -8.63 10.01 -11.81
N ILE A 219 -9.17 10.02 -10.58
CA ILE A 219 -8.34 9.93 -9.36
C ILE A 219 -7.61 8.58 -9.27
N LEU A 220 -8.22 7.48 -9.69
CA LEU A 220 -7.55 6.18 -9.76
C LEU A 220 -6.45 6.15 -10.84
N ASN A 221 -6.68 6.81 -11.98
CA ASN A 221 -5.62 7.00 -12.98
C ASN A 221 -4.49 7.88 -12.44
N LEU A 222 -4.83 8.93 -11.68
CA LEU A 222 -3.85 9.78 -11.03
C LEU A 222 -3.02 9.02 -10.00
N LEU A 223 -3.65 8.16 -9.19
CA LEU A 223 -2.94 7.26 -8.27
C LEU A 223 -1.96 6.36 -9.04
N LYS A 224 -2.37 5.78 -10.17
CA LYS A 224 -1.47 4.98 -11.03
C LYS A 224 -0.27 5.82 -11.45
N TYR A 225 -0.48 6.99 -12.05
CA TYR A 225 0.61 7.82 -12.56
C TYR A 225 1.49 8.40 -11.45
N THR A 226 0.94 8.67 -10.25
CA THR A 226 1.72 9.06 -9.07
C THR A 226 2.81 8.05 -8.75
N LEU A 227 2.60 6.77 -9.06
CA LEU A 227 3.53 5.69 -8.76
C LEU A 227 4.59 5.50 -9.86
N ILE A 228 4.32 5.93 -11.10
CA ILE A 228 5.07 5.49 -12.29
C ILE A 228 5.51 6.62 -13.23
N SER A 229 5.06 7.85 -13.01
CA SER A 229 5.33 9.00 -13.89
C SER A 229 5.80 10.21 -13.08
N ASP A 230 6.61 11.04 -13.73
CA ASP A 230 7.02 12.37 -13.26
C ASP A 230 6.03 13.49 -13.65
N GLU A 231 5.04 13.17 -14.50
CA GLU A 231 4.02 14.10 -15.03
C GLU A 231 2.57 13.60 -14.82
N PRO A 232 2.19 13.18 -13.61
CA PRO A 232 0.92 12.51 -13.35
C PRO A 232 -0.32 13.36 -13.62
N LEU A 233 -0.30 14.68 -13.44
CA LEU A 233 -1.45 15.52 -13.78
C LEU A 233 -1.63 15.59 -15.29
N THR A 234 -0.55 15.77 -16.06
CA THR A 234 -0.58 15.76 -17.52
C THR A 234 -1.09 14.42 -18.07
N ASN A 235 -0.55 13.29 -17.58
CA ASN A 235 -0.98 11.98 -18.05
C ASN A 235 -2.45 11.66 -17.70
N THR A 236 -2.96 12.23 -16.61
CA THR A 236 -4.34 12.01 -16.16
C THR A 236 -5.34 12.92 -16.88
N ILE A 237 -5.07 14.23 -16.92
CA ILE A 237 -6.01 15.25 -17.38
C ILE A 237 -5.98 15.40 -18.90
N LEU A 238 -4.78 15.42 -19.49
CA LEU A 238 -4.62 15.61 -20.94
C LEU A 238 -4.60 14.28 -21.71
N ALA A 239 -4.54 13.14 -21.01
CA ALA A 239 -4.43 11.79 -21.57
C ALA A 239 -3.29 11.65 -22.61
N SER A 240 -2.32 12.56 -22.58
CA SER A 240 -1.13 12.50 -23.41
C SER A 240 -0.10 11.61 -22.72
N SER A 241 0.29 10.51 -23.36
CA SER A 241 1.55 9.85 -23.02
C SER A 241 2.66 10.88 -23.27
N SER A 242 3.45 11.21 -22.25
CA SER A 242 4.55 12.17 -22.42
C SER A 242 5.44 11.70 -23.59
N LYS A 243 5.92 12.64 -24.41
CA LYS A 243 6.87 12.31 -25.49
C LYS A 243 8.26 11.97 -24.93
N ASN A 244 8.48 12.15 -23.63
CA ASN A 244 9.71 11.82 -22.92
C ASN A 244 9.63 10.39 -22.38
N LYS A 245 9.70 9.41 -23.28
CA LYS A 245 9.74 7.98 -22.92
C LYS A 245 11.10 7.51 -22.40
N ASP A 246 12.12 8.40 -22.41
CA ASP A 246 13.51 8.06 -22.13
C ASP A 246 14.09 8.90 -20.99
N ILE A 247 13.38 9.03 -19.87
CA ILE A 247 14.08 9.30 -18.61
C ILE A 247 14.43 7.94 -18.03
N PRO A 248 15.71 7.51 -18.03
CA PRO A 248 16.10 6.29 -17.36
C PRO A 248 15.59 6.37 -15.91
N PRO A 249 15.08 5.26 -15.33
CA PRO A 249 14.66 5.25 -13.92
C PRO A 249 15.77 5.95 -13.15
N ASN A 250 15.40 7.02 -12.46
CA ASN A 250 16.32 7.95 -11.82
C ASN A 250 17.49 7.12 -11.27
N GLN A 251 18.71 7.27 -11.82
CA GLN A 251 19.87 6.48 -11.38
C GLN A 251 20.22 6.78 -9.89
N PHE A 252 19.45 7.69 -9.28
CA PHE A 252 19.42 8.06 -7.88
C PHE A 252 18.25 7.47 -7.08
N ALA A 253 17.47 6.52 -7.62
CA ALA A 253 16.67 5.60 -6.81
C ALA A 253 17.66 4.89 -5.89
N SER A 254 17.75 5.42 -4.69
CA SER A 254 19.01 5.52 -3.99
C SER A 254 19.51 4.12 -3.68
N THR A 255 20.82 3.90 -3.86
CA THR A 255 21.56 2.95 -3.01
C THR A 255 21.06 3.21 -1.60
N VAL A 256 20.26 2.30 -1.05
CA VAL A 256 19.66 2.48 0.28
C VAL A 256 20.84 2.78 1.20
N ARG A 257 20.98 4.03 1.64
CA ARG A 257 22.07 4.45 2.53
C ARG A 257 21.71 3.92 3.90
N VAL A 258 21.82 2.60 4.08
CA VAL A 258 21.65 1.97 5.38
C VAL A 258 22.93 2.24 6.14
N THR A 259 22.90 3.22 7.04
CA THR A 259 23.92 3.30 8.10
C THR A 259 23.72 2.12 9.03
N PRO A 260 24.67 1.17 9.12
CA PRO A 260 24.55 0.05 10.05
C PRO A 260 24.58 0.60 11.47
N LEU A 261 23.53 0.36 12.25
CA LEU A 261 23.57 0.65 13.68
C LEU A 261 24.42 -0.44 14.35
N ALA A 262 25.47 -0.04 15.07
CA ALA A 262 26.57 -0.89 15.52
C ALA A 262 26.24 -1.96 16.58
N ASN A 263 24.97 -2.31 16.83
CA ASN A 263 24.56 -3.31 17.82
C ASN A 263 23.25 -4.01 17.45
N ASP A 264 23.10 -4.42 16.19
CA ASP A 264 21.83 -5.00 15.74
C ASP A 264 21.71 -6.49 16.13
N ILE A 265 21.00 -6.77 17.22
CA ILE A 265 20.55 -8.12 17.64
C ILE A 265 19.33 -8.54 16.79
N THR A 266 19.33 -8.21 15.50
CA THR A 266 18.22 -8.51 14.60
C THR A 266 18.20 -10.00 14.28
N ARG A 267 17.02 -10.63 14.42
CA ARG A 267 16.77 -11.97 13.90
C ARG A 267 16.94 -11.93 12.39
N LYS A 268 17.92 -12.65 11.87
CA LYS A 268 18.14 -12.83 10.43
C LYS A 268 17.24 -13.95 9.92
N ILE A 269 16.87 -13.87 8.64
CA ILE A 269 16.13 -14.92 7.94
C ILE A 269 17.10 -15.60 6.97
N ASP A 270 17.37 -16.88 7.17
CA ASP A 270 18.22 -17.65 6.25
C ASP A 270 17.39 -18.17 5.08
N VAL A 271 17.85 -17.90 3.86
CA VAL A 271 17.19 -18.28 2.62
C VAL A 271 18.19 -19.02 1.74
N LYS A 272 17.77 -20.16 1.18
CA LYS A 272 18.57 -20.91 0.21
C LYS A 272 18.24 -20.41 -1.19
N VAL A 273 19.21 -19.77 -1.84
CA VAL A 273 19.05 -19.27 -3.21
C VAL A 273 19.76 -20.17 -4.20
N MET A 274 19.14 -20.38 -5.36
CA MET A 274 19.75 -20.97 -6.53
C MET A 274 20.08 -19.85 -7.52
N GLN A 275 21.36 -19.71 -7.87
CA GLN A 275 21.84 -18.70 -8.80
C GLN A 275 22.44 -19.33 -10.05
N SER A 276 22.38 -18.62 -11.19
CA SER A 276 23.17 -18.94 -12.38
C SER A 276 24.55 -18.31 -12.27
N LYS A 277 25.60 -19.10 -12.48
CA LYS A 277 27.00 -18.64 -12.48
C LYS A 277 27.28 -17.75 -13.68
N SER A 278 26.78 -18.13 -14.86
CA SER A 278 26.97 -17.39 -16.10
C SER A 278 26.20 -16.07 -16.13
N GLN A 279 24.94 -16.07 -15.70
CA GLN A 279 24.06 -14.89 -15.74
C GLN A 279 24.18 -14.02 -14.49
N LYS A 280 24.77 -14.53 -13.40
CA LYS A 280 24.92 -13.84 -12.11
C LYS A 280 23.60 -13.31 -11.55
N ASN A 281 22.53 -14.07 -11.73
CA ASN A 281 21.20 -13.78 -11.23
C ASN A 281 20.69 -14.91 -10.33
N ILE A 282 19.74 -14.57 -9.46
CA ILE A 282 18.98 -15.53 -8.68
C ILE A 282 17.86 -16.06 -9.57
N ILE A 283 17.83 -17.38 -9.75
CA ILE A 283 16.77 -18.05 -10.49
C ILE A 283 15.56 -18.25 -9.58
N TYR A 284 15.81 -18.69 -8.35
CA TYR A 284 14.77 -19.03 -7.39
C TYR A 284 15.32 -19.10 -5.97
N ALA A 285 14.48 -18.79 -4.98
CA ALA A 285 14.77 -18.96 -3.57
C ALA A 285 13.87 -20.05 -2.93
N GLU A 286 14.49 -21.09 -2.38
CA GLU A 286 13.83 -22.07 -1.51
C GLU A 286 13.86 -21.54 -0.06
N THR A 287 12.70 -21.47 0.57
CA THR A 287 12.54 -20.82 1.87
C THR A 287 11.47 -21.48 2.73
N ASN A 288 11.53 -21.24 4.04
CA ASN A 288 10.44 -21.51 4.96
C ASN A 288 9.40 -20.37 4.98
N GLY A 289 8.39 -20.49 5.85
CA GLY A 289 7.33 -19.48 5.98
C GLY A 289 7.80 -18.11 6.49
N ASP A 290 8.93 -17.99 7.20
CA ASP A 290 9.39 -16.70 7.77
C ASP A 290 9.71 -15.68 6.67
N PHE A 291 10.38 -16.10 5.58
CA PHE A 291 10.66 -15.21 4.45
C PHE A 291 9.39 -14.88 3.65
N VAL A 292 8.48 -15.86 3.50
CA VAL A 292 7.22 -15.66 2.78
C VAL A 292 6.34 -14.65 3.52
N ASP A 293 6.26 -14.77 4.84
CA ASP A 293 5.58 -13.79 5.69
C ASP A 293 6.21 -12.40 5.56
N PHE A 294 7.54 -12.33 5.51
CA PHE A 294 8.28 -11.08 5.29
C PHE A 294 7.92 -10.43 3.96
N ILE A 295 7.98 -11.11 2.82
CA ILE A 295 7.65 -10.52 1.51
C ILE A 295 6.15 -10.25 1.36
N PHE A 296 5.27 -11.11 1.91
CA PHE A 296 3.83 -10.86 1.93
C PHE A 296 3.48 -9.65 2.79
N SER A 297 4.27 -9.33 3.81
CA SER A 297 4.06 -8.12 4.62
C SER A 297 4.10 -6.83 3.79
N PHE A 298 4.80 -6.82 2.64
CA PHE A 298 4.85 -5.65 1.74
C PHE A 298 3.45 -5.24 1.26
N LEU A 299 2.57 -6.22 1.03
CA LEU A 299 1.18 -5.97 0.61
C LEU A 299 0.39 -5.13 1.63
N THR A 300 0.77 -5.22 2.90
CA THR A 300 0.11 -4.52 4.01
C THR A 300 0.68 -3.13 4.29
N MET A 301 1.77 -2.75 3.62
CA MET A 301 2.51 -1.53 3.91
C MET A 301 1.95 -0.30 3.20
N PRO A 302 1.62 0.77 3.94
CA PRO A 302 1.24 2.06 3.35
C PRO A 302 2.40 2.76 2.65
N LEU A 303 2.11 3.49 1.57
CA LEU A 303 3.13 4.26 0.82
C LEU A 303 3.95 5.20 1.70
N GLY A 304 3.31 5.95 2.61
CA GLY A 304 4.00 6.87 3.53
C GLY A 304 4.99 6.14 4.45
N SER A 305 4.65 4.94 4.92
CA SER A 305 5.54 4.09 5.72
C SER A 305 6.75 3.62 4.90
N ILE A 306 6.54 3.30 3.62
CA ILE A 306 7.62 2.90 2.70
C ILE A 306 8.57 4.07 2.46
N VAL A 307 8.04 5.25 2.13
CA VAL A 307 8.84 6.47 1.91
C VAL A 307 9.61 6.86 3.17
N LYS A 308 9.01 6.74 4.36
CA LYS A 308 9.72 7.00 5.63
C LYS A 308 10.95 6.10 5.81
N ARG A 309 10.85 4.84 5.37
CA ARG A 309 11.92 3.83 5.53
C ARG A 309 13.00 3.89 4.48
N LEU A 310 12.62 4.15 3.24
CA LEU A 310 13.53 4.11 2.09
C LEU A 310 14.02 5.50 1.65
N GLY A 311 13.29 6.56 2.00
CA GLY A 311 13.55 7.94 1.61
C GLY A 311 12.59 8.45 0.53
N VAL A 312 12.61 9.76 0.28
CA VAL A 312 11.67 10.41 -0.65
C VAL A 312 11.89 10.06 -2.11
N ASN A 313 13.10 9.63 -2.48
CA ASN A 313 13.45 9.23 -3.85
C ASN A 313 13.27 7.71 -4.11
N SER A 314 12.42 7.04 -3.33
CA SER A 314 12.28 5.58 -3.39
C SER A 314 11.41 5.09 -4.54
N PHE A 315 10.48 5.92 -5.00
CA PHE A 315 9.60 5.60 -6.12
C PHE A 315 10.09 6.33 -7.37
N SER A 316 9.85 5.73 -8.54
CA SER A 316 10.16 6.36 -9.82
C SER A 316 9.17 7.46 -10.21
N GLY A 317 7.98 7.50 -9.60
CA GLY A 317 7.02 8.58 -9.78
C GLY A 317 7.01 9.60 -8.64
N CYS A 318 5.93 10.37 -8.54
CA CYS A 318 5.80 11.53 -7.67
C CYS A 318 5.43 11.28 -6.19
N VAL A 319 5.46 10.03 -5.69
CA VAL A 319 5.12 9.72 -4.28
C VAL A 319 5.99 10.53 -3.30
N GLY A 320 7.28 10.71 -3.62
CA GLY A 320 8.23 11.48 -2.81
C GLY A 320 7.85 12.95 -2.66
N ASN A 321 7.41 13.58 -3.74
CA ASN A 321 6.95 14.97 -3.73
C ASN A 321 5.70 15.14 -2.87
N LEU A 322 4.76 14.18 -2.96
CA LEU A 322 3.57 14.16 -2.10
C LEU A 322 3.95 14.06 -0.62
N TYR A 323 4.92 13.21 -0.30
CA TYR A 323 5.44 13.03 1.06
C TYR A 323 6.09 14.31 1.59
N GLU A 324 6.99 14.93 0.82
CA GLU A 324 7.65 16.18 1.19
C GLU A 324 6.66 17.33 1.36
N SER A 325 5.66 17.42 0.48
CA SER A 325 4.58 18.40 0.64
C SER A 325 3.81 18.17 1.95
N MET A 326 3.41 16.93 2.25
CA MET A 326 2.76 16.61 3.52
C MET A 326 3.67 16.99 4.71
N MET A 327 4.96 16.71 4.62
CA MET A 327 5.94 17.05 5.66
C MET A 327 6.08 18.57 5.85
N SER A 328 6.00 19.35 4.77
CA SER A 328 6.01 20.81 4.83
C SER A 328 4.73 21.39 5.44
N PHE A 329 3.57 20.76 5.21
CA PHE A 329 2.28 21.22 5.75
C PHE A 329 2.08 20.83 7.22
N ASP A 330 2.36 19.57 7.55
CA ASP A 330 2.27 19.05 8.91
C ASP A 330 3.33 17.93 9.12
N PRO A 331 4.50 18.28 9.69
CA PRO A 331 5.56 17.32 10.02
C PRO A 331 5.14 16.24 11.02
N THR A 332 4.01 16.44 11.72
CA THR A 332 3.46 15.51 12.71
C THR A 332 2.33 14.64 12.16
N SER A 333 2.00 14.81 10.87
CA SER A 333 0.93 14.08 10.22
C SER A 333 1.14 12.57 10.29
N VAL A 334 0.07 11.84 10.62
CA VAL A 334 0.04 10.38 10.61
C VAL A 334 0.37 9.81 9.23
N LEU A 335 0.13 10.57 8.15
CA LEU A 335 0.41 10.14 6.78
C LEU A 335 1.90 9.97 6.47
N LEU A 336 2.78 10.61 7.24
CA LEU A 336 4.24 10.50 7.07
C LEU A 336 4.80 9.18 7.60
N ASN A 337 4.04 8.49 8.46
CA ASN A 337 4.35 7.14 8.87
C ASN A 337 3.07 6.47 9.41
N PRO A 338 2.13 6.06 8.53
CA PRO A 338 0.89 5.44 8.95
C PRO A 338 1.09 4.13 9.72
N GLY A 339 2.30 3.55 9.65
CA GLY A 339 2.64 2.25 10.21
C GLY A 339 1.93 1.12 9.49
N ILE A 340 1.96 -0.08 10.10
CA ILE A 340 1.21 -1.25 9.64
C ILE A 340 0.24 -1.64 10.74
N VAL A 341 -0.99 -2.02 10.38
CA VAL A 341 -1.92 -2.60 11.36
C VAL A 341 -1.37 -3.95 11.81
N GLN A 342 -1.11 -4.12 13.11
CA GLN A 342 -0.62 -5.39 13.64
C GLN A 342 -1.63 -6.51 13.35
N GLN A 343 -1.19 -7.51 12.59
CA GLN A 343 -1.99 -8.67 12.19
C GLN A 343 -1.14 -9.94 12.39
N PHE A 344 -1.58 -10.85 13.24
CA PHE A 344 -1.00 -12.20 13.45
C PHE A 344 0.47 -12.26 13.92
N ARG A 345 0.95 -11.28 14.70
CA ARG A 345 2.37 -11.08 15.08
C ARG A 345 3.32 -11.23 13.90
N CYS A 346 2.88 -10.96 12.66
CA CYS A 346 3.73 -11.14 11.49
C CYS A 346 5.00 -10.30 11.70
N PRO A 347 6.14 -10.95 11.85
CA PRO A 347 7.35 -10.29 12.23
C PRO A 347 7.85 -9.45 11.05
N ASN A 348 7.52 -8.15 11.02
CA ASN A 348 8.23 -7.23 10.13
C ASN A 348 9.63 -6.88 10.67
N TYR A 349 10.26 -7.82 11.38
CA TYR A 349 11.48 -7.61 12.16
C TYR A 349 12.66 -7.11 11.31
N PRO A 350 12.83 -7.53 10.04
CA PRO A 350 13.88 -6.96 9.23
C PRO A 350 13.63 -5.49 8.87
N LEU A 351 12.39 -5.08 8.55
CA LEU A 351 12.12 -3.68 8.18
C LEU A 351 11.81 -2.78 9.37
N LYS A 352 11.63 -3.29 10.59
CA LYS A 352 11.36 -2.50 11.81
C LYS A 352 10.34 -1.37 11.62
N ILE A 353 9.34 -1.55 10.75
CA ILE A 353 8.29 -0.55 10.59
C ILE A 353 7.45 -0.63 11.85
N PRO A 354 7.21 0.50 12.54
CA PRO A 354 6.41 0.47 13.73
C PRO A 354 5.05 -0.12 13.37
N HIS A 355 4.69 -1.18 14.08
CA HIS A 355 3.29 -1.52 14.17
C HIS A 355 2.59 -0.30 14.74
N VAL A 356 1.44 0.06 14.17
CA VAL A 356 0.51 0.89 14.91
C VAL A 356 0.01 0.00 16.04
N PHE A 357 0.77 -0.09 17.13
CA PHE A 357 0.22 -0.42 18.43
C PHE A 357 -0.86 0.60 18.61
N PRO A 358 -2.13 0.17 18.54
CA PRO A 358 -3.13 1.15 18.26
C PRO A 358 -3.19 2.07 19.48
N LEU A 359 -3.39 3.37 19.27
CA LEU A 359 -4.52 3.92 19.97
C LEU A 359 -5.70 3.28 19.24
N PRO A 360 -6.25 2.14 19.72
CA PRO A 360 -7.38 1.53 19.04
C PRO A 360 -8.40 2.62 18.95
N THR A 361 -8.93 2.83 17.75
CA THR A 361 -10.16 3.57 17.68
C THR A 361 -11.14 2.78 18.54
N THR A 362 -11.38 3.26 19.77
CA THR A 362 -12.19 2.56 20.74
C THR A 362 -13.60 2.56 20.20
N TYR A 363 -14.10 1.37 19.88
CA TYR A 363 -15.49 1.21 19.50
C TYR A 363 -16.31 0.93 20.75
N TYR A 364 -17.48 1.52 20.80
CA TYR A 364 -18.48 1.30 21.82
C TYR A 364 -19.62 0.50 21.21
N TYR A 365 -20.03 -0.54 21.90
CA TYR A 365 -21.18 -1.38 21.57
C TYR A 365 -22.32 -1.12 22.53
N GLY A 366 -23.54 -1.07 22.02
CA GLY A 366 -24.74 -0.99 22.84
C GLY A 366 -25.95 -1.47 22.08
N MET A 367 -27.09 -1.53 22.76
CA MET A 367 -28.34 -1.97 22.16
C MET A 367 -29.17 -0.76 21.76
N GLN A 368 -29.88 -0.86 20.63
CA GLN A 368 -30.86 0.15 20.27
C GLN A 368 -32.10 -0.02 21.18
N ASP A 369 -32.44 1.01 21.96
CA ASP A 369 -33.70 1.06 22.69
C ASP A 369 -34.80 1.46 21.69
N LYS A 370 -35.64 0.49 21.30
CA LYS A 370 -36.92 0.77 20.65
C LYS A 370 -37.98 0.08 21.47
N GLY A 371 -38.92 0.88 21.99
CA GLY A 371 -40.05 0.38 22.76
C GLY A 371 -40.75 -0.78 22.08
N TYR A 372 -41.09 -1.78 22.89
CA TYR A 372 -42.09 -2.84 22.69
C TYR A 372 -42.21 -3.56 21.34
N TYR A 373 -41.26 -3.54 20.39
CA TYR A 373 -41.28 -4.50 19.26
C TYR A 373 -39.87 -4.94 18.84
N TYR A 374 -39.74 -6.25 18.66
CA TYR A 374 -38.51 -7.03 18.59
C TYR A 374 -37.70 -6.78 17.31
N GLU A 375 -36.65 -5.96 17.41
CA GLU A 375 -35.43 -6.16 16.63
C GLU A 375 -34.22 -5.66 17.44
N TYR A 376 -33.62 -6.57 18.23
CA TYR A 376 -32.43 -6.30 19.05
C TYR A 376 -31.17 -6.16 18.19
N ARG A 377 -31.12 -5.15 17.33
CA ARG A 377 -29.92 -4.90 16.52
C ARG A 377 -28.91 -4.13 17.37
N GLY A 378 -27.76 -4.76 17.63
CA GLY A 378 -26.63 -4.09 18.26
C GLY A 378 -26.18 -2.88 17.44
N LEU A 379 -25.70 -1.85 18.11
CA LEU A 379 -25.11 -0.66 17.52
C LEU A 379 -23.63 -0.63 17.87
N ILE A 380 -22.81 -0.14 16.94
CA ILE A 380 -21.39 0.11 17.18
C ILE A 380 -21.02 1.52 16.68
N SER A 381 -20.21 2.24 17.46
CA SER A 381 -19.71 3.58 17.08
C SER A 381 -18.40 3.89 17.79
N LYS A 382 -17.60 4.78 17.21
CA LYS A 382 -16.43 5.39 17.87
C LYS A 382 -16.82 6.43 18.92
N SER A 383 -18.02 7.00 18.80
CA SER A 383 -18.57 7.98 19.72
C SER A 383 -19.29 7.26 20.86
N ARG A 384 -18.82 7.47 22.10
CA ARG A 384 -19.41 6.83 23.29
C ARG A 384 -20.82 7.34 23.51
N GLU A 385 -21.02 8.63 23.26
CA GLU A 385 -22.25 9.39 23.44
C GLU A 385 -23.34 8.95 22.45
N SER A 386 -22.92 8.41 21.31
CA SER A 386 -23.84 7.88 20.28
C SER A 386 -24.43 6.51 20.62
N ILE A 387 -24.02 5.90 21.74
CA ILE A 387 -24.40 4.54 22.12
C ILE A 387 -25.05 4.55 23.51
N ASN A 388 -26.27 4.03 23.61
CA ASN A 388 -26.93 3.83 24.90
C ASN A 388 -26.27 2.66 25.67
N ARG A 389 -25.99 2.86 26.97
CA ARG A 389 -25.27 1.91 27.85
C ARG A 389 -24.00 1.34 27.18
N PRO A 390 -23.03 2.20 26.83
CA PRO A 390 -21.92 1.83 25.99
C PRO A 390 -20.96 0.87 26.69
N THR A 391 -20.63 -0.22 26.01
CA THR A 391 -19.56 -1.16 26.39
C THR A 391 -18.39 -0.95 25.46
N SER A 392 -17.20 -0.69 26.01
CA SER A 392 -15.97 -0.59 25.21
C SER A 392 -15.62 -1.95 24.61
N LEU A 393 -15.31 -1.96 23.32
CA LEU A 393 -14.85 -3.14 22.61
C LEU A 393 -13.35 -3.12 22.40
N ILE A 394 -12.74 -4.28 22.56
CA ILE A 394 -11.33 -4.49 22.24
C ILE A 394 -11.26 -5.19 20.88
N SER A 395 -10.40 -4.73 19.97
CA SER A 395 -10.17 -5.46 18.72
C SER A 395 -9.72 -6.88 19.05
N LEU A 396 -10.30 -7.86 18.38
CA LEU A 396 -9.91 -9.25 18.53
C LEU A 396 -8.50 -9.35 18.00
N ASP A 397 -7.56 -9.40 18.94
CA ASP A 397 -6.19 -9.71 18.64
C ASP A 397 -6.14 -11.16 18.16
N LEU A 398 -5.92 -11.31 16.86
CA LEU A 398 -5.80 -12.58 16.17
C LEU A 398 -4.57 -13.36 16.65
N ASP A 399 -3.63 -12.66 17.31
CA ASP A 399 -2.42 -13.20 17.93
C ASP A 399 -2.72 -14.11 19.14
N ILE A 400 -3.93 -14.05 19.71
CA ILE A 400 -4.32 -14.77 20.94
C ILE A 400 -5.18 -16.01 20.63
N LEU A 401 -5.37 -16.34 19.35
CA LEU A 401 -5.93 -17.64 18.98
C LEU A 401 -4.89 -18.71 19.35
N LYS A 402 -5.20 -19.46 20.43
CA LYS A 402 -4.37 -20.48 21.08
C LYS A 402 -3.37 -21.19 20.15
N TYR A 403 -2.19 -21.48 20.73
CA TYR A 403 -1.00 -22.16 20.18
C TYR A 403 -0.06 -21.20 19.43
N GLY A 404 1.24 -21.20 19.76
CA GLY A 404 2.26 -20.24 19.30
C GLY A 404 2.56 -20.22 17.80
N VAL A 405 1.53 -20.10 16.97
CA VAL A 405 1.54 -19.95 15.53
C VAL A 405 1.65 -18.44 15.23
N VAL A 406 2.68 -18.07 14.47
CA VAL A 406 3.03 -16.68 14.15
C VAL A 406 3.09 -16.54 12.64
N GLY A 407 2.61 -15.40 12.10
CA GLY A 407 2.68 -15.09 10.68
C GLY A 407 1.49 -15.60 9.85
N PHE A 408 1.53 -15.38 8.54
CA PHE A 408 0.43 -15.67 7.62
C PHE A 408 0.42 -17.12 7.16
N VAL A 409 1.59 -17.67 6.83
CA VAL A 409 1.75 -19.01 6.27
C VAL A 409 2.41 -19.99 7.24
N LYS A 410 2.23 -21.30 7.02
CA LYS A 410 2.83 -22.33 7.87
C LYS A 410 4.36 -22.25 7.84
N LYS A 411 4.95 -21.94 9.01
CA LYS A 411 6.39 -21.74 9.17
C LYS A 411 7.23 -22.93 8.69
N ASP A 412 6.84 -24.16 9.03
CA ASP A 412 7.60 -25.38 8.74
C ASP A 412 7.42 -25.90 7.31
N SER A 413 6.56 -25.26 6.50
CA SER A 413 6.40 -25.58 5.09
C SER A 413 7.50 -24.94 4.25
N LEU A 414 7.89 -25.63 3.19
CA LEU A 414 8.78 -25.07 2.18
C LEU A 414 7.97 -24.38 1.08
N TYR A 415 8.48 -23.23 0.69
CA TYR A 415 8.00 -22.43 -0.41
C TYR A 415 9.16 -22.15 -1.34
N GLY A 416 8.85 -21.61 -2.50
CA GLY A 416 9.82 -20.69 -2.98
C GLY A 416 9.31 -19.62 -3.89
N VAL A 417 10.28 -18.78 -4.20
CA VAL A 417 10.08 -17.39 -4.55
C VAL A 417 10.94 -17.12 -5.78
N GLY A 418 10.27 -16.71 -6.86
CA GLY A 418 10.93 -16.24 -8.07
C GLY A 418 11.54 -14.86 -7.87
N ASP A 419 12.43 -14.47 -8.79
CA ASP A 419 13.06 -13.13 -8.78
C ASP A 419 12.04 -11.99 -8.94
N ASP A 420 10.90 -12.29 -9.57
CA ASP A 420 9.72 -11.43 -9.76
C ASP A 420 8.73 -11.48 -8.57
N LEU A 421 9.17 -12.05 -7.44
CA LEU A 421 8.43 -12.25 -6.19
C LEU A 421 7.19 -13.16 -6.29
N LYS A 422 7.03 -13.95 -7.35
CA LYS A 422 6.00 -14.99 -7.37
C LYS A 422 6.28 -16.06 -6.32
N VAL A 423 5.29 -16.36 -5.48
CA VAL A 423 5.40 -17.34 -4.39
C VAL A 423 4.55 -18.56 -4.69
N LYS A 424 5.13 -19.76 -4.53
CA LYS A 424 4.41 -21.04 -4.65
C LYS A 424 4.84 -22.02 -3.55
N PRO A 425 3.96 -22.96 -3.14
CA PRO A 425 4.38 -24.07 -2.28
C PRO A 425 5.47 -24.86 -3.00
N PHE A 426 6.52 -25.23 -2.27
CA PHE A 426 7.65 -25.90 -2.89
C PHE A 426 7.31 -27.34 -3.29
N SER A 427 7.76 -27.73 -4.48
CA SER A 427 7.72 -29.12 -4.94
C SER A 427 8.97 -29.37 -5.78
N ALA A 428 9.67 -30.48 -5.52
CA ALA A 428 10.87 -30.86 -6.28
C ALA A 428 10.55 -30.98 -7.79
N ASN A 429 9.38 -31.52 -8.13
CA ASN A 429 8.92 -31.65 -9.51
C ASN A 429 8.73 -30.29 -10.19
N PHE A 430 8.25 -29.28 -9.43
CA PHE A 430 8.10 -27.92 -9.93
C PHE A 430 9.47 -27.25 -10.20
N CYS A 431 10.45 -27.47 -9.32
CA CYS A 431 11.81 -26.96 -9.52
C CYS A 431 12.41 -27.52 -10.83
N PHE A 432 12.29 -28.82 -11.08
CA PHE A 432 12.80 -29.42 -12.31
C PHE A 432 12.07 -28.95 -13.57
N SER A 433 10.75 -28.76 -13.53
CA SER A 433 10.03 -28.21 -14.68
C SER A 433 10.44 -26.77 -14.98
N TYR A 434 10.61 -25.95 -13.94
CA TYR A 434 11.02 -24.55 -14.09
C TYR A 434 12.44 -24.42 -14.66
N LEU A 435 13.39 -25.24 -14.19
CA LEU A 435 14.75 -25.26 -14.74
C LEU A 435 14.78 -25.70 -16.22
N LYS A 436 13.92 -26.65 -16.62
CA LYS A 436 13.76 -27.05 -18.02
C LYS A 436 13.20 -25.91 -18.88
N GLU A 437 12.20 -25.18 -18.39
CA GLU A 437 11.62 -24.02 -19.11
C GLU A 437 12.66 -22.93 -19.36
N LEU A 438 13.58 -22.71 -18.41
CA LEU A 438 14.65 -21.72 -18.54
C LEU A 438 15.83 -22.20 -19.40
N ASN A 439 15.84 -23.46 -19.86
CA ASN A 439 16.94 -24.08 -20.61
C ASN A 439 18.32 -23.92 -19.92
N LEU A 440 18.36 -23.98 -18.58
CA LEU A 440 19.60 -23.82 -17.81
C LEU A 440 20.33 -25.17 -17.64
N SER A 441 21.65 -25.16 -17.81
CA SER A 441 22.49 -26.32 -17.49
C SER A 441 22.64 -26.45 -15.97
N LEU A 442 22.56 -27.67 -15.44
CA LEU A 442 22.84 -27.95 -14.03
C LEU A 442 24.27 -27.54 -13.65
N ASP A 443 25.22 -27.64 -14.59
CA ASP A 443 26.61 -27.21 -14.40
C ASP A 443 26.75 -25.70 -14.24
N ASP A 444 25.73 -24.92 -14.61
CA ASP A 444 25.71 -23.46 -14.43
C ASP A 444 25.07 -23.03 -13.10
N LEU A 445 24.41 -23.94 -12.39
CA LEU A 445 23.70 -23.63 -11.15
C LEU A 445 24.63 -23.70 -9.94
N GLU A 446 24.40 -22.81 -8.99
CA GLU A 446 25.04 -22.80 -7.68
C GLU A 446 24.01 -22.50 -6.61
N VAL A 447 24.08 -23.24 -5.50
CA VAL A 447 23.21 -23.04 -4.33
C VAL A 447 23.98 -22.32 -3.26
N LYS A 448 23.42 -21.22 -2.73
CA LYS A 448 23.97 -20.45 -1.62
C LYS A 448 22.94 -20.26 -0.53
N VAL A 449 23.39 -20.21 0.72
CA VAL A 449 22.56 -19.77 1.84
C VAL A 449 22.89 -18.31 2.13
N ILE A 450 21.86 -17.47 2.17
CA ILE A 450 21.96 -16.03 2.42
C ILE A 450 21.17 -15.71 3.67
N SER A 451 21.79 -14.97 4.59
CA SER A 451 21.12 -14.44 5.79
C SER A 451 20.64 -13.02 5.53
N ILE A 452 19.33 -12.80 5.63
CA ILE A 452 18.66 -11.52 5.39
C ILE A 452 18.46 -10.80 6.73
N GLY A 453 19.17 -9.69 6.92
CA GLY A 453 18.96 -8.74 8.02
C GLY A 453 18.21 -7.49 7.58
N GLU A 454 18.29 -6.42 8.37
CA GLU A 454 17.60 -5.16 8.07
C GLU A 454 18.09 -4.51 6.77
N VAL A 455 19.40 -4.53 6.52
CA VAL A 455 20.01 -3.94 5.32
C VAL A 455 19.47 -4.63 4.07
N GLU A 456 19.50 -5.96 4.05
CA GLU A 456 19.02 -6.78 2.94
C GLU A 456 17.51 -6.63 2.75
N ALA A 457 16.76 -6.54 3.85
CA ALA A 457 15.32 -6.35 3.78
C ALA A 457 14.92 -4.99 3.21
N LEU A 458 15.58 -3.91 3.62
CA LEU A 458 15.36 -2.58 3.05
C LEU A 458 15.77 -2.54 1.57
N SER A 459 16.86 -3.22 1.21
CA SER A 459 17.27 -3.39 -0.18
C SER A 459 16.20 -4.12 -1.00
N LEU A 460 15.67 -5.24 -0.52
CA LEU A 460 14.59 -5.97 -1.17
C LEU A 460 13.32 -5.12 -1.34
N LEU A 461 12.92 -4.36 -0.32
CA LEU A 461 11.78 -3.46 -0.41
C LEU A 461 12.02 -2.31 -1.42
N GLY A 462 13.22 -1.72 -1.42
CA GLY A 462 13.59 -0.65 -2.36
C GLY A 462 13.70 -1.11 -3.81
N VAL A 463 14.22 -2.32 -4.02
CA VAL A 463 14.30 -2.92 -5.34
C VAL A 463 12.92 -3.37 -5.84
N CYS A 464 12.06 -3.86 -4.94
CA CYS A 464 10.67 -4.22 -5.27
C CYS A 464 9.91 -3.04 -5.92
N VAL A 465 10.23 -1.80 -5.54
CA VAL A 465 9.64 -0.59 -6.10
C VAL A 465 10.35 -0.02 -7.34
N THR A 466 11.46 -0.62 -7.80
CA THR A 466 12.29 -0.05 -8.87
C THR A 466 12.75 -1.05 -9.95
N SER A 467 12.67 -2.36 -9.72
CA SER A 467 13.26 -3.38 -10.62
C SER A 467 12.42 -4.65 -10.69
N ASN A 468 12.36 -5.30 -11.86
CA ASN A 468 11.68 -6.59 -12.06
C ASN A 468 12.50 -7.80 -11.56
N PHE A 469 13.75 -7.58 -11.15
CA PHE A 469 14.67 -8.62 -10.68
C PHE A 469 14.96 -8.39 -9.19
N THR A 470 13.93 -8.58 -8.35
CA THR A 470 13.92 -8.11 -6.97
C THR A 470 14.95 -8.82 -6.10
N LEU A 471 15.00 -10.15 -6.16
CA LEU A 471 15.96 -10.93 -5.39
C LEU A 471 17.38 -10.67 -5.90
N THR A 472 17.59 -10.76 -7.22
CA THR A 472 18.91 -10.57 -7.84
C THR A 472 19.49 -9.20 -7.53
N SER A 473 18.70 -8.15 -7.70
CA SER A 473 19.18 -6.77 -7.51
C SER A 473 19.26 -6.43 -6.02
N GLY A 474 18.28 -6.88 -5.22
CA GLY A 474 18.24 -6.62 -3.77
C GLY A 474 19.36 -7.34 -3.00
N LEU A 475 19.76 -8.53 -3.45
CA LEU A 475 20.79 -9.38 -2.83
C LEU A 475 22.12 -9.38 -3.63
N LYS A 476 22.31 -8.42 -4.55
CA LYS A 476 23.44 -8.37 -5.49
C LYS A 476 24.82 -8.48 -4.83
N HIS A 477 24.98 -8.02 -3.59
CA HIS A 477 26.24 -8.08 -2.86
C HIS A 477 26.65 -9.51 -2.48
N PHE A 478 25.71 -10.45 -2.35
CA PHE A 478 26.00 -11.88 -2.16
C PHE A 478 26.38 -12.60 -3.47
N LEU A 479 26.02 -12.03 -4.62
CA LEU A 479 26.26 -12.62 -5.93
C LEU A 479 27.68 -12.31 -6.46
N ASN A 480 28.28 -11.20 -6.02
CA ASN A 480 29.57 -10.68 -6.53
C ASN A 480 30.78 -10.95 -5.61
N VAL A 481 30.83 -12.05 -4.89
CA VAL A 481 32.03 -12.39 -4.10
C VAL A 481 33.15 -12.80 -5.08
N PRO A 482 34.33 -12.13 -5.09
CA PRO A 482 35.48 -12.62 -5.82
C PRO A 482 35.83 -14.00 -5.27
N LYS A 483 36.07 -14.99 -6.15
CA LYS A 483 36.65 -16.27 -5.71
C LYS A 483 37.88 -15.94 -4.87
N GLN A 484 37.86 -16.25 -3.57
CA GLN A 484 39.11 -16.33 -2.83
C GLN A 484 39.92 -17.41 -3.53
N GLU A 485 40.98 -16.99 -4.22
CA GLU A 485 42.02 -17.90 -4.67
C GLU A 485 42.53 -18.62 -3.42
N SER A 486 42.20 -19.90 -3.32
CA SER A 486 42.84 -20.83 -2.39
C SER A 486 44.30 -20.93 -2.77
N THR A 487 45.11 -19.96 -2.34
CA THR A 487 46.55 -20.10 -2.25
C THR A 487 46.85 -20.92 -1.00
N LEU A 488 46.75 -22.24 -1.16
CA LEU A 488 47.49 -23.18 -0.33
C LEU A 488 48.60 -23.73 -1.21
N THR A 489 49.79 -23.15 -1.02
CA THR A 489 51.10 -23.75 -1.31
C THR A 489 51.26 -25.12 -0.67
#